data_AF-A0A0B1SMD7-F1
#
_entry.id   AF-A0A0B1SMD7-F1
#
_cell.length_a   1.000
_cell.length_b   1.000
_cell.length_c   1.000
_cell.angle_alpha   90.00
_cell.angle_beta   90.00
_cell.angle_gamma   90.00
#
_symmetry.space_group_name_H-M   'P 1'
#
loop_
_entity.id
_entity.type
_entity.pdbx_description
1 polymer ?
#
loop_
_entity_poly.entity_id
_entity_poly.type
_entity_poly.pdbx_seq_one_letter_code
_entity_poly.pdbx_strand_id
1 'polypeptide(L)' 'MFNARLLAVVCLIAFLAIAVSEAAECLDKLGSHCDVFRPFCFDKKWADLKGKCAKTCGLC' A
#
# COMPACT_ATOMS: atom_id res chain seq x y z
N MET A 1 11.17 -36.92 -5.26
CA MET A 1 12.42 -36.16 -5.42
C MET A 1 12.05 -34.73 -5.80
N PHE A 2 11.91 -33.84 -4.81
CA PHE A 2 11.58 -32.44 -5.11
C PHE A 2 12.83 -31.77 -5.66
N ASN A 3 12.78 -31.38 -6.94
CA ASN A 3 13.90 -30.78 -7.66
C ASN A 3 14.27 -29.46 -6.97
N ALA A 4 15.49 -29.35 -6.43
CA ALA A 4 15.97 -28.16 -5.71
C ALA A 4 15.84 -26.87 -6.55
N ARG A 5 15.93 -26.98 -7.89
CA ARG A 5 15.68 -25.89 -8.83
C ARG A 5 14.23 -25.41 -8.83
N LEU A 6 13.27 -26.34 -8.70
CA LEU A 6 11.85 -26.02 -8.64
C LEU A 6 11.52 -25.27 -7.34
N LEU A 7 12.12 -25.69 -6.22
CA LEU A 7 11.94 -25.04 -4.92
C LEU A 7 12.47 -23.59 -4.90
N ALA A 8 13.64 -23.37 -5.52
CA ALA A 8 14.25 -22.04 -5.61
C ALA A 8 13.42 -21.06 -6.46
N VAL A 9 12.87 -21.52 -7.58
CA VAL A 9 11.99 -20.71 -8.44
C VAL A 9 10.69 -20.35 -7.72
N VAL A 10 10.07 -21.31 -7.01
CA VAL A 10 8.86 -21.05 -6.22
C VAL A 10 9.12 -20.03 -5.10
N CYS A 11 10.26 -20.12 -4.41
CA CYS A 11 10.66 -19.11 -3.43
C CYS A 11 10.81 -17.71 -4.08
N LEU A 12 11.51 -17.59 -5.20
CA LEU A 12 11.70 -16.30 -5.88
C LEU A 12 10.38 -15.66 -6.32
N ILE A 13 9.44 -16.46 -6.85
CA ILE A 13 8.12 -15.97 -7.25
C ILE A 13 7.29 -15.55 -6.02
N ALA A 14 7.37 -16.31 -4.92
CA ALA A 14 6.71 -15.95 -3.68
C ALA A 14 7.28 -14.64 -3.09
N PHE A 15 8.60 -14.47 -3.11
CA PHE A 15 9.25 -13.23 -2.65
C PHE A 15 8.84 -12.00 -3.49
N LEU A 16 8.75 -12.16 -4.82
CA LEU A 16 8.27 -11.09 -5.72
C LEU A 16 6.78 -10.76 -5.49
N ALA A 17 5.95 -11.75 -5.18
CA ALA A 17 4.51 -11.56 -4.94
C ALA A 17 4.21 -10.84 -3.60
N ILE A 18 5.09 -10.96 -2.60
CA ILE A 18 4.92 -10.28 -1.31
C ILE A 18 5.18 -8.78 -1.46
N ALA A 19 6.23 -8.40 -2.21
CA ALA A 19 6.62 -7.00 -2.39
C ALA A 19 5.62 -6.15 -3.21
N VAL A 20 4.78 -6.77 -4.04
CA VAL A 20 3.80 -6.04 -4.88
C VAL A 20 2.49 -5.74 -4.13
N SER A 21 2.21 -6.45 -3.04
CA SER A 21 0.92 -6.33 -2.34
C SER A 21 0.81 -5.06 -1.49
N GLU A 22 1.92 -4.59 -0.89
CA GLU A 22 1.92 -3.37 -0.05
C GLU A 22 1.70 -2.08 -0.85
N ALA A 23 2.09 -2.05 -2.13
CA ALA A 23 1.92 -0.88 -2.98
C ALA A 23 0.50 -0.77 -3.59
N ALA A 24 -0.23 -1.88 -3.72
CA ALA A 24 -1.53 -1.90 -4.38
C ALA A 24 -2.65 -1.24 -3.56
N GLU A 25 -2.52 -1.25 -2.23
CA GLU A 25 -3.52 -0.66 -1.31
C GLU A 25 -3.16 0.77 -0.87
N CYS A 26 -1.95 1.21 -1.20
CA CYS A 26 -1.36 2.48 -0.80
C CYS A 26 -1.66 3.60 -1.80
N LEU A 27 -2.91 3.76 -2.20
CA LEU A 27 -3.31 4.75 -3.20
C LEU A 27 -4.32 5.72 -2.64
N ASP A 28 -4.12 7.01 -2.94
CA ASP A 28 -5.08 8.05 -2.64
C ASP A 28 -6.33 7.87 -3.52
N LYS A 29 -7.45 7.50 -2.91
CA LYS A 29 -8.75 7.33 -3.59
C LYS A 29 -9.35 8.64 -4.06
N LEU A 30 -8.94 9.77 -3.47
CA LEU A 30 -9.42 11.11 -3.81
C LEU A 30 -8.53 11.86 -4.82
N GLY A 31 -7.44 11.23 -5.27
CA GLY A 31 -6.49 11.84 -6.20
C GLY A 31 -5.97 13.20 -5.71
N SER A 32 -6.00 14.21 -6.57
CA SER A 32 -5.45 15.56 -6.30
C SER A 32 -6.11 16.31 -5.14
N HIS A 33 -7.30 15.90 -4.69
CA HIS A 33 -7.92 16.54 -3.51
C HIS A 33 -7.16 16.23 -2.22
N CYS A 34 -6.46 15.09 -2.14
CA CYS A 34 -5.72 14.74 -0.93
C CYS A 34 -4.62 15.75 -0.58
N ASP A 35 -4.02 16.41 -1.58
CA ASP A 35 -2.99 17.45 -1.37
C ASP A 35 -3.50 18.64 -0.53
N VAL A 36 -4.78 19.00 -0.71
CA VAL A 36 -5.49 20.04 0.04
C VAL A 36 -5.81 19.57 1.45
N PHE A 37 -6.06 18.26 1.62
CA PHE A 37 -6.46 17.68 2.90
C PHE A 37 -5.31 17.18 3.76
N ARG A 38 -4.09 17.15 3.22
CA ARG A 38 -2.85 16.83 3.91
C ARG A 38 -2.65 17.49 5.29
N PRO A 39 -2.93 18.79 5.51
CA PRO A 39 -2.83 19.37 6.86
C PRO A 39 -3.85 18.79 7.85
N PHE A 40 -4.96 18.21 7.38
CA PHE A 40 -6.03 17.65 8.20
C PHE A 40 -5.87 16.14 8.45
N CYS A 41 -4.79 15.51 7.98
CA CYS A 41 -4.51 14.08 8.20
C CYS A 41 -4.46 13.68 9.69
N PHE A 42 -4.14 14.62 10.57
CA PHE A 42 -4.04 14.42 12.03
C PHE A 42 -5.29 14.86 12.79
N ASP A 43 -6.26 15.48 12.11
CA ASP A 43 -7.52 15.88 12.72
C ASP A 43 -8.49 14.70 12.85
N LYS A 44 -8.96 14.44 14.08
CA LYS A 44 -9.94 13.38 14.35
C LYS A 44 -11.26 13.55 13.59
N LYS A 45 -11.61 14.79 13.20
CA LYS A 45 -12.83 15.08 12.44
C LYS A 45 -12.77 14.60 10.98
N TRP A 46 -11.58 14.36 10.45
CA TRP A 46 -11.36 14.01 9.04
C TRP A 46 -10.94 12.54 8.86
N ALA A 47 -11.29 11.68 9.83
CA ALA A 47 -10.95 10.25 9.81
C ALA A 47 -11.46 9.51 8.56
N ASP A 48 -12.61 9.90 8.00
CA ASP A 48 -13.13 9.33 6.74
C ASP A 48 -12.23 9.67 5.54
N LEU A 49 -11.74 10.92 5.51
CA LEU A 49 -10.83 11.38 4.46
C LEU A 49 -9.44 10.79 4.61
N LYS A 50 -9.03 10.55 5.85
CA LYS A 50 -7.77 9.91 6.20
C LYS A 50 -7.64 8.52 5.56
N GLY A 51 -8.74 7.74 5.54
CA GLY A 51 -8.79 6.45 4.83
C GLY A 51 -8.81 6.58 3.29
N LYS A 52 -9.30 7.70 2.77
CA LYS A 52 -9.32 8.01 1.33
C LYS A 52 -7.98 8.57 0.83
N CYS A 53 -7.19 9.16 1.71
CA CYS A 53 -5.92 9.81 1.42
C CYS A 53 -4.76 9.12 2.17
N ALA A 54 -4.78 7.79 2.24
CA ALA A 54 -3.84 7.01 3.05
C ALA A 54 -2.37 7.23 2.65
N LYS A 55 -2.10 7.39 1.35
CA LYS A 55 -0.76 7.68 0.83
C LYS A 55 -0.33 9.12 1.11
N THR A 56 -1.22 10.09 0.92
CA THR A 56 -0.93 11.49 1.23
C THR A 56 -0.74 11.72 2.74
N CYS A 57 -1.45 10.95 3.56
CA CYS A 57 -1.34 11.01 5.02
C CYS A 57 -0.25 10.09 5.62
N GLY A 58 0.46 9.29 4.81
CA GLY A 58 1.52 8.38 5.29
C GLY A 58 1.02 7.30 6.25
N LEU A 59 -0.16 6.73 5.97
CA LEU A 59 -0.82 5.70 6.79
C LEU A 59 -0.77 4.31 6.17
N CYS A 60 -0.33 4.29 4.93
CA CYS A 60 0.54 3.27 4.42
C CYS A 60 1.97 3.85 4.54
#